data_AF-A0A938L127-F1
#
_entry.id   AF-A0A938L127-F1
#
_cell.length_a   1.000
_cell.length_b   1.000
_cell.length_c   1.000
_cell.angle_alpha   90.00
_cell.angle_beta   90.00
_cell.angle_gamma   90.00
#
_symmetry.space_group_name_H-M   'P 1'
#
loop_
_entity.id
_entity.type
_entity.pdbx_description
1 polymer ?
#
loop_
_entity_poly.entity_id
_entity_poly.type
_entity_poly.pdbx_seq_one_letter_code
_entity_poly.pdbx_strand_id
1 'polypeptide(L)'
;MLEFMNRMRRTTPLWVKIIVPLVGLPVTAALAFAVVFVITAWLGKPLPVFGFGEGPEQPIPFPHTAHAGTAVLVDTAGMARKDAQGNDLHGVGLDCAFCHRTVTQSASAGIPAREQCVTCHKVIGSADKDTLARLRELGLGGIEGAINWQRVHRLPDSVRFVHEPHIRYLTTHPAAIENSPDKTIGSATSVTPAQVCSTCHGDIATMTKVKQVEALKMGQCVNCHRDNGAPTDCITCHF
;
A
#
# COMPACT_ATOMS: atom_id res chain seq x y z
N MET A 1 28.17 46.48 15.60
CA MET A 1 27.43 45.57 14.68
C MET A 1 26.54 46.33 13.69
N LEU A 2 25.64 47.20 14.17
CA LEU A 2 24.77 48.04 13.32
C LEU A 2 25.52 48.95 12.34
N GLU A 3 26.60 49.63 12.77
CA GLU A 3 27.41 50.48 11.88
C GLU A 3 28.13 49.71 10.78
N PHE A 4 28.64 48.51 11.08
CA PHE A 4 29.29 47.64 10.10
C PHE A 4 28.30 47.17 9.02
N MET A 5 27.10 46.76 9.43
CA MET A 5 26.03 46.38 8.50
C MET A 5 25.58 47.57 7.64
N ASN A 6 25.47 48.77 8.23
CA ASN A 6 25.09 49.99 7.50
C ASN A 6 26.17 50.43 6.49
N ARG A 7 27.45 50.23 6.81
CA ARG A 7 28.58 50.52 5.92
C ARG A 7 28.59 49.57 4.72
N MET A 8 28.41 48.27 4.94
CA MET A 8 28.29 47.28 3.86
C MET A 8 27.07 47.54 2.96
N ARG A 9 25.94 47.97 3.53
CA ARG A 9 24.72 48.29 2.78
C ARG A 9 24.87 49.54 1.89
N ARG A 10 25.76 50.48 2.21
CA ARG A 10 26.06 51.65 1.36
C ARG A 10 27.04 51.35 0.23
N THR A 11 27.99 50.43 0.44
CA THR A 11 29.08 50.17 -0.54
C THR A 11 28.77 49.05 -1.53
N THR A 12 27.79 48.18 -1.24
CA THR A 12 27.40 47.11 -2.18
C THR A 12 26.57 47.67 -3.34
N PRO A 13 26.98 47.40 -4.59
CA PRO A 13 26.25 47.88 -5.76
C PRO A 13 24.88 47.20 -5.86
N LEU A 14 23.89 47.91 -6.43
CA LEU A 14 22.48 47.51 -6.43
C LEU A 14 22.26 46.12 -7.06
N TRP A 15 23.01 45.80 -8.11
CA TRP A 15 22.95 44.50 -8.78
C TRP A 15 23.35 43.33 -7.87
N VAL A 16 24.33 43.50 -6.96
CA VAL A 16 24.73 42.46 -6.00
C VAL A 16 23.62 42.20 -4.98
N LYS A 17 22.96 43.26 -4.50
CA LYS A 17 21.82 43.16 -3.56
C LYS A 17 20.62 42.47 -4.17
N ILE A 18 20.51 42.45 -5.49
CA ILE A 18 19.42 41.82 -6.24
C ILE A 18 19.82 40.40 -6.64
N ILE A 19 20.96 40.21 -7.31
CA ILE A 19 21.40 38.93 -7.87
C ILE A 19 21.76 37.91 -6.78
N VAL A 20 22.45 38.31 -5.71
CA VAL A 20 22.86 37.36 -4.65
C VAL A 20 21.65 36.70 -3.98
N PRO A 21 20.59 37.40 -3.56
CA PRO A 21 19.39 36.71 -3.06
C PRO A 21 18.59 36.04 -4.18
N LEU A 22 18.48 36.62 -5.39
CA LEU A 22 17.73 36.01 -6.51
C LEU A 22 18.32 34.68 -6.99
N VAL A 23 19.64 34.53 -6.95
CA VAL A 23 20.32 33.30 -7.41
C VAL A 23 20.73 32.44 -6.20
N GLY A 24 21.24 33.05 -5.14
CA GLY A 24 21.73 32.35 -3.96
C GLY A 24 20.63 31.63 -3.19
N LEU A 25 19.43 32.21 -3.03
CA LEU A 25 18.31 31.51 -2.38
C LEU A 25 17.87 30.26 -3.17
N PRO A 26 17.55 30.33 -4.48
CA PRO A 26 17.15 29.13 -5.21
C PRO A 26 18.27 28.09 -5.32
N VAL A 27 19.54 28.50 -5.47
CA VAL A 27 20.67 27.55 -5.44
C VAL A 27 20.78 26.84 -4.09
N THR A 28 20.67 27.59 -2.98
CA THR A 28 20.72 27.00 -1.64
C THR A 28 19.53 26.07 -1.39
N ALA A 29 18.34 26.46 -1.84
CA ALA A 29 17.14 25.63 -1.75
C ALA A 29 17.28 24.35 -2.58
N ALA A 30 17.83 24.42 -3.80
CA ALA A 30 18.09 23.27 -4.65
C ALA A 30 19.11 22.30 -4.03
N LEU A 31 20.20 22.83 -3.44
CA LEU A 31 21.18 22.02 -2.73
C LEU A 31 20.58 21.36 -1.49
N ALA A 32 19.81 22.10 -0.69
CA ALA A 32 19.12 21.55 0.47
C ALA A 32 18.14 20.44 0.05
N PHE A 33 17.37 20.65 -1.03
CA PHE A 33 16.48 19.63 -1.58
C PHE A 33 17.26 18.39 -2.04
N ALA A 34 18.39 18.56 -2.74
CA ALA A 34 19.23 17.46 -3.19
C ALA A 34 19.81 16.66 -2.01
N VAL A 35 20.29 17.34 -0.97
CA VAL A 35 20.81 16.70 0.25
C VAL A 35 19.70 15.93 0.97
N VAL A 36 18.53 16.54 1.16
CA VAL A 36 17.38 15.86 1.78
C VAL A 36 16.95 14.67 0.93
N PHE A 37 16.89 14.81 -0.39
CA PHE A 37 16.58 13.71 -1.30
C PHE A 37 17.58 12.56 -1.16
N VAL A 38 18.88 12.84 -1.15
CA VAL A 38 19.92 11.81 -1.00
C VAL A 38 19.83 11.13 0.37
N ILE A 39 19.65 11.88 1.46
CA ILE A 39 19.52 11.32 2.81
C ILE A 39 18.27 10.44 2.90
N THR A 40 17.13 10.94 2.42
CA THR A 40 15.87 10.20 2.47
C THR A 40 15.88 8.96 1.57
N ALA A 41 16.52 9.03 0.40
CA ALA A 41 16.75 7.89 -0.47
C ALA A 41 17.67 6.85 0.19
N TRP A 42 18.76 7.28 0.84
CA TRP A 42 19.66 6.38 1.58
C TRP A 42 18.91 5.65 2.70
N LEU A 43 18.05 6.36 3.43
CA LEU A 43 17.23 5.79 4.50
C LEU A 43 16.02 4.98 3.98
N GLY A 44 15.87 4.81 2.66
CA GLY A 44 14.79 4.03 2.05
C GLY A 44 13.40 4.66 2.21
N LYS A 45 13.33 5.96 2.48
CA LYS A 45 12.09 6.73 2.64
C LYS A 45 12.04 7.86 1.60
N PRO A 46 12.00 7.56 0.29
CA PRO A 46 12.04 8.58 -0.75
C PRO A 46 10.92 9.60 -0.54
N LEU A 47 11.22 10.88 -0.83
CA LEU A 47 10.23 11.94 -0.74
C LEU A 47 8.99 11.59 -1.60
N PRO A 48 7.76 11.78 -1.08
CA PRO A 48 6.52 11.37 -1.77
C PRO A 48 6.15 12.23 -2.99
N VAL A 49 7.09 13.01 -3.54
CA VAL A 49 6.86 14.05 -4.55
C VAL A 49 6.72 13.48 -5.97
N PHE A 50 7.25 12.28 -6.23
CA PHE A 50 7.30 11.69 -7.58
C PHE A 50 6.46 10.40 -7.72
N GLY A 51 5.41 10.24 -6.90
CA GLY A 51 4.55 9.05 -6.97
C GLY A 51 5.21 7.78 -6.43
N PHE A 52 6.36 7.87 -5.76
CA PHE A 52 7.04 6.72 -5.13
C PHE A 52 6.24 6.05 -4.00
N GLY A 53 5.17 6.69 -3.51
CA GLY A 53 4.25 6.12 -2.52
C GLY A 53 2.97 5.52 -3.12
N GLU A 54 2.79 5.58 -4.43
CA GLU A 54 1.63 5.02 -5.13
C GLU A 54 1.91 3.57 -5.55
N GLY A 55 0.86 2.74 -5.60
CA GLY A 55 0.97 1.40 -6.17
C GLY A 55 1.19 1.43 -7.69
N PRO A 56 1.73 0.35 -8.28
CA PRO A 56 1.80 0.21 -9.74
C PRO A 56 0.41 0.23 -10.37
N GLU A 57 0.32 0.72 -11.61
CA GLU A 57 -0.90 0.60 -12.41
C GLU A 57 -1.25 -0.87 -12.67
N GLN A 58 -2.53 -1.20 -12.54
CA GLN A 58 -3.02 -2.57 -12.70
C GLN A 58 -3.67 -2.75 -14.07
N PRO A 59 -3.65 -3.96 -14.66
CA PRO A 59 -4.32 -4.22 -15.94
C PRO A 59 -5.82 -3.96 -15.91
N ILE A 60 -6.44 -4.16 -14.75
CA ILE A 60 -7.83 -3.79 -14.45
C ILE A 60 -7.89 -3.12 -13.07
N PRO A 61 -8.67 -2.05 -12.90
CA PRO A 61 -8.89 -1.47 -11.59
C PRO A 61 -9.59 -2.46 -10.66
N PHE A 62 -9.01 -2.72 -9.49
CA PHE A 62 -9.58 -3.60 -8.48
C PHE A 62 -9.65 -2.90 -7.11
N PRO A 63 -10.75 -2.17 -6.84
CA PRO A 63 -10.92 -1.45 -5.59
C PRO A 63 -11.23 -2.41 -4.44
N HIS A 64 -10.32 -2.57 -3.49
CA HIS A 64 -10.57 -3.41 -2.32
C HIS A 64 -11.64 -2.79 -1.40
N THR A 65 -11.84 -1.46 -1.45
CA THR A 65 -12.96 -0.75 -0.83
C THR A 65 -14.33 -1.29 -1.20
N ALA A 66 -14.53 -1.70 -2.46
CA ALA A 66 -15.80 -2.27 -2.92
C ALA A 66 -15.98 -3.74 -2.54
N HIS A 67 -14.87 -4.49 -2.39
CA HIS A 67 -14.91 -5.93 -2.21
C HIS A 67 -14.78 -6.33 -0.73
N ALA A 68 -13.73 -5.86 -0.06
CA ALA A 68 -13.43 -6.20 1.33
C ALA A 68 -13.84 -5.08 2.32
N GLY A 69 -13.96 -3.84 1.84
CA GLY A 69 -14.48 -2.74 2.65
C GLY A 69 -15.98 -2.88 2.96
N THR A 70 -16.42 -2.22 4.02
CA THR A 70 -17.85 -2.12 4.44
C THR A 70 -18.34 -0.67 4.47
N ALA A 71 -17.43 0.29 4.29
CA ALA A 71 -17.75 1.71 4.23
C ALA A 71 -18.58 2.05 2.98
N VAL A 72 -19.23 3.22 3.04
CA VAL A 72 -19.92 3.80 1.89
C VAL A 72 -18.92 4.03 0.76
N LEU A 73 -19.26 3.54 -0.43
CA LEU A 73 -18.47 3.72 -1.64
C LEU A 73 -18.67 5.13 -2.15
N VAL A 74 -17.58 5.86 -2.31
CA VAL A 74 -17.59 7.21 -2.86
C VAL A 74 -17.16 7.22 -4.32
N ASP A 75 -17.61 8.21 -5.08
CA ASP A 75 -17.13 8.49 -6.43
C ASP A 75 -15.81 9.30 -6.41
N THR A 76 -15.32 9.68 -7.59
CA THR A 76 -14.08 10.46 -7.74
C THR A 76 -14.17 11.87 -7.16
N ALA A 77 -15.36 12.39 -6.92
CA ALA A 77 -15.61 13.68 -6.26
C ALA A 77 -15.81 13.54 -4.75
N GLY A 78 -15.74 12.31 -4.20
CA GLY A 78 -15.94 12.02 -2.79
C GLY A 78 -17.41 11.95 -2.37
N MET A 79 -18.35 11.91 -3.33
CA MET A 79 -19.79 11.80 -3.03
C MET A 79 -20.18 10.33 -2.88
N ALA A 80 -21.10 10.04 -1.96
CA ALA A 80 -21.65 8.71 -1.78
C ALA A 80 -22.30 8.21 -3.08
N ARG A 81 -21.85 7.04 -3.56
CA ARG A 81 -22.50 6.36 -4.67
C ARG A 81 -23.82 5.80 -4.19
N LYS A 82 -24.85 5.94 -5.02
CA LYS A 82 -26.20 5.45 -4.71
C LYS A 82 -26.62 4.32 -5.64
N ASP A 83 -27.49 3.45 -5.15
CA ASP A 83 -28.18 2.44 -5.96
C ASP A 83 -29.32 3.08 -6.78
N ALA A 84 -30.03 2.27 -7.57
CA ALA A 84 -31.17 2.73 -8.37
C ALA A 84 -32.35 3.23 -7.51
N GLN A 85 -32.35 2.90 -6.22
CA GLN A 85 -33.36 3.26 -5.23
C GLN A 85 -32.94 4.49 -4.39
N GLY A 86 -31.73 5.03 -4.62
CA GLY A 86 -31.20 6.19 -3.91
C GLY A 86 -30.49 5.89 -2.58
N ASN A 87 -30.34 4.62 -2.20
CA ASN A 87 -29.61 4.23 -0.99
C ASN A 87 -28.11 4.25 -1.23
N ASP A 88 -27.34 4.53 -0.18
CA ASP A 88 -25.88 4.52 -0.27
C ASP A 88 -25.37 3.10 -0.55
N LEU A 89 -24.46 2.99 -1.50
CA LEU A 89 -23.79 1.74 -1.84
C LEU A 89 -22.63 1.53 -0.86
N HIS A 90 -22.61 0.37 -0.23
CA HIS A 90 -21.52 -0.06 0.65
C HIS A 90 -20.64 -1.08 -0.04
N GLY A 91 -19.39 -1.18 0.42
CA GLY A 91 -18.56 -2.33 0.08
C GLY A 91 -19.16 -3.63 0.63
N VAL A 92 -18.86 -4.75 -0.01
CA VAL A 92 -19.50 -6.05 0.26
C VAL A 92 -18.99 -6.69 1.57
N GLY A 93 -17.81 -6.30 2.05
CA GLY A 93 -17.23 -6.87 3.27
C GLY A 93 -16.77 -8.33 3.12
N LEU A 94 -16.31 -8.73 1.94
CA LEU A 94 -15.78 -10.07 1.71
C LEU A 94 -14.51 -10.33 2.55
N ASP A 95 -14.45 -11.50 3.16
CA ASP A 95 -13.29 -11.97 3.90
C ASP A 95 -12.05 -12.06 3.00
N CYS A 96 -10.87 -11.67 3.50
CA CYS A 96 -9.64 -11.66 2.71
C CYS A 96 -9.29 -13.06 2.16
N ALA A 97 -9.51 -14.11 2.95
CA ALA A 97 -9.21 -15.48 2.58
C ALA A 97 -10.21 -16.05 1.56
N PHE A 98 -11.34 -15.38 1.31
CA PHE A 98 -12.26 -15.77 0.24
C PHE A 98 -11.60 -15.72 -1.14
N CYS A 99 -10.81 -14.66 -1.39
CA CYS A 99 -10.04 -14.52 -2.63
C CYS A 99 -8.64 -15.10 -2.48
N HIS A 100 -7.95 -14.82 -1.37
CA HIS A 100 -6.59 -15.26 -1.08
C HIS A 100 -6.56 -16.61 -0.35
N ARG A 101 -7.15 -17.62 -1.00
CA ARG A 101 -7.53 -18.90 -0.37
C ARG A 101 -6.39 -19.73 0.18
N THR A 102 -5.18 -19.57 -0.34
CA THR A 102 -4.03 -20.41 0.04
C THR A 102 -3.17 -19.80 1.15
N VAL A 103 -3.60 -18.65 1.69
CA VAL A 103 -2.85 -17.89 2.70
C VAL A 103 -2.61 -18.66 4.00
N THR A 104 -3.53 -19.57 4.36
CA THR A 104 -3.44 -20.39 5.58
C THR A 104 -2.76 -21.73 5.37
N GLN A 105 -2.30 -22.06 4.16
CA GLN A 105 -1.84 -23.42 3.84
C GLN A 105 -0.53 -23.46 3.05
N SER A 106 -0.13 -22.36 2.43
CA SER A 106 1.00 -22.36 1.50
C SER A 106 1.94 -21.17 1.70
N ALA A 107 3.04 -21.17 0.97
CA ALA A 107 4.00 -20.09 1.01
C ALA A 107 3.44 -18.76 0.48
N SER A 108 2.45 -18.81 -0.40
CA SER A 108 1.86 -17.65 -1.04
C SER A 108 0.38 -17.53 -0.70
N ALA A 109 -0.11 -16.33 -0.41
CA ALA A 109 -1.55 -16.06 -0.30
C ALA A 109 -2.32 -16.35 -1.60
N GLY A 110 -1.61 -16.41 -2.73
CA GLY A 110 -2.19 -16.57 -4.06
C GLY A 110 -2.87 -15.28 -4.53
N ILE A 111 -3.11 -15.18 -5.83
CA ILE A 111 -4.00 -14.17 -6.41
C ILE A 111 -5.17 -14.94 -7.02
N PRO A 112 -6.43 -14.51 -6.81
CA PRO A 112 -7.58 -15.26 -7.29
C PRO A 112 -7.52 -15.48 -8.80
N ALA A 113 -7.89 -16.69 -9.22
CA ALA A 113 -8.11 -17.00 -10.62
C ALA A 113 -9.30 -16.21 -11.17
N ARG A 114 -9.32 -15.94 -12.48
CA ARG A 114 -10.38 -15.17 -13.16
C ARG A 114 -11.78 -15.76 -12.92
N GLU A 115 -11.87 -17.08 -12.76
CA GLU A 115 -13.09 -17.84 -12.49
C GLU A 115 -13.78 -17.37 -11.19
N GLN A 116 -12.99 -16.96 -10.19
CA GLN A 116 -13.54 -16.43 -8.95
C GLN A 116 -14.25 -15.09 -9.19
N CYS A 117 -13.70 -14.23 -10.04
CA CYS A 117 -14.28 -12.93 -10.36
C CYS A 117 -15.62 -13.09 -11.09
N VAL A 118 -15.68 -14.00 -12.06
CA VAL A 118 -16.89 -14.21 -12.88
C VAL A 118 -18.00 -14.95 -12.12
N THR A 119 -17.72 -15.55 -10.95
CA THR A 119 -18.75 -16.18 -10.12
C THR A 119 -19.83 -15.17 -9.72
N CYS A 120 -19.43 -13.93 -9.39
CA CYS A 120 -20.36 -12.85 -9.05
C CYS A 120 -20.57 -11.88 -10.21
N HIS A 121 -19.52 -11.51 -10.95
CA HIS A 121 -19.59 -10.48 -11.99
C HIS A 121 -20.32 -10.89 -13.28
N LYS A 122 -20.81 -12.14 -13.36
CA LYS A 122 -21.83 -12.52 -14.35
C LYS A 122 -23.17 -11.80 -14.11
N VAL A 123 -23.48 -11.46 -12.87
CA VAL A 123 -24.75 -10.82 -12.48
C VAL A 123 -24.53 -9.44 -11.86
N ILE A 124 -23.45 -9.27 -11.09
CA ILE A 124 -23.17 -8.05 -10.34
C ILE A 124 -22.25 -7.12 -11.14
N GLY A 125 -22.70 -5.88 -11.39
CA GLY A 125 -21.93 -4.89 -12.14
C GLY A 125 -21.83 -5.18 -13.64
N SER A 126 -22.59 -6.14 -14.15
CA SER A 126 -22.55 -6.57 -15.56
C SER A 126 -23.23 -5.59 -16.54
N ALA A 127 -23.99 -4.59 -16.06
CA ALA A 127 -24.76 -3.70 -16.93
C ALA A 127 -24.03 -2.42 -17.37
N ASP A 128 -23.43 -1.62 -16.48
CA ASP A 128 -23.25 -0.18 -16.78
C ASP A 128 -21.85 0.43 -16.53
N LYS A 129 -20.77 -0.35 -16.54
CA LYS A 129 -19.41 0.21 -16.36
C LYS A 129 -18.38 -0.32 -17.34
N ASP A 130 -17.77 0.59 -18.09
CA ASP A 130 -16.57 0.36 -18.91
C ASP A 130 -15.44 -0.29 -18.11
N THR A 131 -15.40 -0.05 -16.81
CA THR A 131 -14.42 -0.63 -15.88
C THR A 131 -14.43 -2.16 -15.85
N LEU A 132 -15.58 -2.78 -16.14
CA LEU A 132 -15.71 -4.25 -16.22
C LEU A 132 -15.67 -4.76 -17.66
N ALA A 133 -15.61 -3.89 -18.67
CA ALA A 133 -15.45 -4.30 -20.06
C ALA A 133 -14.18 -5.14 -20.25
N ARG A 134 -13.08 -4.74 -19.60
CA ARG A 134 -11.82 -5.50 -19.67
C ARG A 134 -11.90 -6.86 -18.96
N LEU A 135 -12.65 -6.96 -17.85
CA LEU A 135 -12.91 -8.26 -17.21
C LEU A 135 -13.83 -9.12 -18.08
N ARG A 136 -14.77 -8.52 -18.81
CA ARG A 136 -15.62 -9.25 -19.78
C ARG A 136 -14.80 -9.78 -20.94
N GLU A 137 -13.91 -8.98 -21.53
CA GLU A 137 -13.00 -9.43 -22.58
C GLU A 137 -12.08 -10.57 -22.12
N LEU A 138 -11.45 -10.42 -20.94
CA LEU A 138 -10.44 -11.36 -20.43
C LEU A 138 -11.03 -12.61 -19.77
N GLY A 139 -12.23 -12.52 -19.18
CA GLY A 139 -12.79 -13.56 -18.31
C GLY A 139 -14.16 -14.07 -18.73
N LEU A 140 -14.91 -13.32 -19.55
CA LEU A 140 -16.25 -13.71 -20.01
C LEU A 140 -16.35 -13.86 -21.55
N GLY A 141 -15.32 -13.44 -22.30
CA GLY A 141 -15.40 -13.14 -23.74
C GLY A 141 -14.34 -13.80 -24.62
N GLY A 142 -13.83 -14.97 -24.23
CA GLY A 142 -13.11 -15.87 -25.14
C GLY A 142 -11.63 -15.58 -25.40
N ILE A 143 -10.99 -14.62 -24.72
CA ILE A 143 -9.53 -14.48 -24.74
C ILE A 143 -8.93 -15.39 -23.67
N GLU A 144 -8.13 -16.37 -24.10
CA GLU A 144 -7.43 -17.28 -23.19
C GLU A 144 -6.24 -16.56 -22.52
N GLY A 145 -6.26 -16.48 -21.18
CA GLY A 145 -5.09 -16.06 -20.41
C GLY A 145 -5.41 -15.70 -18.95
N ALA A 146 -4.37 -15.71 -18.10
CA ALA A 146 -4.47 -15.17 -16.75
C ALA A 146 -4.30 -13.64 -16.78
N ILE A 147 -4.90 -12.95 -15.81
CA ILE A 147 -4.68 -11.50 -15.64
C ILE A 147 -3.23 -11.29 -15.17
N ASN A 148 -2.45 -10.52 -15.93
CA ASN A 148 -1.05 -10.24 -15.61
C ASN A 148 -0.91 -9.12 -14.56
N TRP A 149 -1.27 -9.43 -13.32
CA TRP A 149 -1.25 -8.50 -12.20
C TRP A 149 0.15 -7.93 -11.94
N GLN A 150 0.20 -6.62 -11.67
CA GLN A 150 1.44 -5.98 -11.23
C GLN A 150 1.61 -6.16 -9.73
N ARG A 151 2.59 -6.97 -9.34
CA ARG A 151 2.87 -7.27 -7.94
C ARG A 151 3.37 -6.02 -7.20
N VAL A 152 2.62 -5.63 -6.16
CA VAL A 152 2.95 -4.50 -5.27
C VAL A 152 4.05 -4.86 -4.27
N HIS A 153 3.82 -5.91 -3.48
CA HIS A 153 4.78 -6.36 -2.47
C HIS A 153 5.76 -7.36 -3.09
N ARG A 154 7.03 -6.96 -3.22
CA ARG A 154 8.11 -7.77 -3.77
C ARG A 154 9.26 -7.88 -2.77
N LEU A 155 9.63 -9.12 -2.44
CA LEU A 155 10.86 -9.43 -1.75
C LEU A 155 11.90 -9.90 -2.79
N PRO A 156 13.21 -9.75 -2.52
CA PRO A 156 14.25 -10.32 -3.37
C PRO A 156 14.09 -11.85 -3.51
N ASP A 157 14.52 -12.41 -4.65
CA ASP A 157 14.39 -13.85 -4.91
C ASP A 157 15.23 -14.72 -3.96
N SER A 158 16.27 -14.15 -3.33
CA SER A 158 17.04 -14.83 -2.28
C SER A 158 16.31 -14.91 -0.93
N VAL A 159 15.11 -14.32 -0.80
CA VAL A 159 14.29 -14.35 0.40
C VAL A 159 13.12 -15.31 0.24
N ARG A 160 13.02 -16.29 1.15
CA ARG A 160 11.88 -17.19 1.27
C ARG A 160 10.93 -16.73 2.37
N PHE A 161 9.82 -16.12 1.96
CA PHE A 161 8.69 -15.84 2.85
C PHE A 161 7.57 -16.86 2.64
N VAL A 162 7.01 -17.40 3.73
CA VAL A 162 5.94 -18.40 3.71
C VAL A 162 4.75 -17.89 4.53
N HIS A 163 3.58 -17.69 3.94
CA HIS A 163 2.43 -17.11 4.65
C HIS A 163 1.91 -18.01 5.79
N GLU A 164 1.71 -19.30 5.54
CA GLU A 164 1.12 -20.26 6.51
C GLU A 164 1.63 -20.10 7.96
N PRO A 165 2.94 -20.18 8.26
CA PRO A 165 3.43 -20.10 9.64
C PRO A 165 3.16 -18.73 10.28
N HIS A 166 3.20 -17.65 9.51
CA HIS A 166 2.93 -16.31 10.02
C HIS A 166 1.45 -16.14 10.36
N ILE A 167 0.55 -16.60 9.50
CA ILE A 167 -0.89 -16.55 9.76
C ILE A 167 -1.26 -17.41 10.96
N ARG A 168 -0.71 -18.63 11.05
CA ARG A 168 -0.93 -19.54 12.18
C ARG A 168 -0.45 -18.93 13.51
N TYR A 169 0.70 -18.26 13.50
CA TYR A 169 1.22 -17.58 14.70
C TYR A 169 0.32 -16.40 15.11
N LEU A 170 0.04 -15.47 14.19
CA LEU A 170 -0.72 -14.24 14.51
C LEU A 170 -2.16 -14.52 14.93
N THR A 171 -2.80 -15.55 14.37
CA THR A 171 -4.17 -15.93 14.77
C THR A 171 -4.27 -16.41 16.22
N THR A 172 -3.18 -16.91 16.79
CA THR A 172 -3.08 -17.36 18.19
C THR A 172 -2.35 -16.38 19.11
N HIS A 173 -1.79 -15.30 18.55
CA HIS A 173 -1.09 -14.24 19.30
C HIS A 173 -1.60 -12.86 18.89
N PRO A 174 -2.87 -12.51 19.17
CA PRO A 174 -3.44 -11.24 18.71
C PRO A 174 -2.74 -9.99 19.25
N ALA A 175 -2.06 -10.11 20.40
CA ALA A 175 -1.21 -9.04 20.95
C ALA A 175 -0.01 -8.67 20.05
N ALA A 176 0.41 -9.56 19.14
CA ALA A 176 1.47 -9.30 18.16
C ALA A 176 0.95 -8.62 16.87
N ILE A 177 -0.37 -8.46 16.73
CA ILE A 177 -0.98 -7.84 15.55
C ILE A 177 -0.89 -6.33 15.69
N GLU A 178 -0.04 -5.72 14.86
CA GLU A 178 0.07 -4.28 14.75
C GLU A 178 -0.77 -3.74 13.59
N ASN A 179 -0.98 -2.41 13.57
CA ASN A 179 -1.63 -1.68 12.48
C ASN A 179 -3.05 -2.15 12.12
N SER A 180 -3.72 -2.85 13.04
CA SER A 180 -5.11 -3.26 12.87
C SER A 180 -6.07 -2.05 12.86
N PRO A 181 -7.06 -2.04 11.94
CA PRO A 181 -8.17 -1.09 11.99
C PRO A 181 -9.08 -1.36 13.20
N ASP A 182 -9.21 -2.63 13.61
CA ASP A 182 -9.91 -3.02 14.84
C ASP A 182 -8.93 -3.01 16.02
N LYS A 183 -9.08 -2.00 16.88
CA LYS A 183 -8.24 -1.80 18.07
C LYS A 183 -8.53 -2.79 19.20
N THR A 184 -9.60 -3.57 19.09
CA THR A 184 -9.98 -4.56 20.12
C THR A 184 -9.26 -5.89 19.96
N ILE A 185 -8.64 -6.13 18.79
CA ILE A 185 -7.96 -7.39 18.45
C ILE A 185 -6.88 -7.79 19.44
N GLY A 186 -6.08 -6.84 19.96
CA GLY A 186 -4.96 -7.15 20.86
C GLY A 186 -5.34 -7.83 22.18
N SER A 187 -6.60 -7.70 22.60
CA SER A 187 -7.14 -8.32 23.82
C SER A 187 -7.83 -9.67 23.56
N ALA A 188 -7.96 -10.08 22.31
CA ALA A 188 -8.59 -11.34 21.95
C ALA A 188 -7.68 -12.54 22.26
N THR A 189 -8.27 -13.68 22.60
CA THR A 189 -7.52 -14.95 22.77
C THR A 189 -7.12 -15.57 21.43
N SER A 190 -7.94 -15.37 20.40
CA SER A 190 -7.68 -15.81 19.02
C SER A 190 -8.47 -14.96 18.04
N VAL A 191 -7.97 -14.80 16.82
CA VAL A 191 -8.64 -14.05 15.74
C VAL A 191 -8.72 -14.84 14.45
N THR A 192 -9.55 -14.38 13.52
CA THR A 192 -9.66 -15.00 12.19
C THR A 192 -8.42 -14.68 11.35
N PRO A 193 -8.09 -15.54 10.36
CA PRO A 193 -7.01 -15.25 9.41
C PRO A 193 -7.14 -13.92 8.68
N ALA A 194 -8.36 -13.43 8.43
CA ALA A 194 -8.56 -12.15 7.74
C ALA A 194 -8.17 -10.94 8.61
N GLN A 195 -8.23 -11.08 9.94
CA GLN A 195 -7.94 -10.01 10.89
C GLN A 195 -6.44 -9.73 11.07
N VAL A 196 -5.55 -10.60 10.60
CA VAL A 196 -4.09 -10.47 10.82
C VAL A 196 -3.37 -9.75 9.68
N CYS A 197 -4.02 -9.57 8.53
CA CYS A 197 -3.40 -9.10 7.30
C CYS A 197 -2.80 -7.68 7.42
N SER A 198 -3.43 -6.83 8.23
CA SER A 198 -3.08 -5.41 8.35
C SER A 198 -1.72 -5.16 8.97
N THR A 199 -1.19 -6.12 9.73
CA THR A 199 0.15 -6.03 10.31
C THR A 199 1.24 -5.91 9.24
N CYS A 200 1.04 -6.50 8.05
CA CYS A 200 2.03 -6.44 6.98
C CYS A 200 1.55 -5.67 5.74
N HIS A 201 0.24 -5.61 5.49
CA HIS A 201 -0.33 -5.00 4.29
C HIS A 201 -1.07 -3.68 4.57
N GLY A 202 -1.20 -3.29 5.83
CA GLY A 202 -2.05 -2.19 6.26
C GLY A 202 -3.53 -2.46 6.05
N ASP A 203 -4.34 -1.41 6.20
CA ASP A 203 -5.78 -1.50 6.00
C ASP A 203 -6.14 -1.54 4.50
N ILE A 204 -5.98 -2.72 3.89
CA ILE A 204 -6.29 -2.97 2.48
C ILE A 204 -7.77 -2.71 2.18
N ALA A 205 -8.67 -2.93 3.15
CA ALA A 205 -10.11 -2.74 2.97
C ALA A 205 -10.48 -1.27 2.68
N THR A 206 -9.61 -0.31 3.01
CA THR A 206 -9.78 1.11 2.67
C THR A 206 -9.00 1.56 1.43
N MET A 207 -8.30 0.64 0.74
CA MET A 207 -7.50 0.95 -0.44
C MET A 207 -8.26 0.73 -1.76
N THR A 208 -8.53 1.81 -2.49
CA THR A 208 -9.01 1.74 -3.88
C THR A 208 -7.92 1.21 -4.82
N LYS A 209 -6.66 1.54 -4.55
CA LYS A 209 -5.47 1.02 -5.26
C LYS A 209 -4.47 0.58 -4.21
N VAL A 210 -4.06 -0.70 -4.27
CA VAL A 210 -3.13 -1.26 -3.29
C VAL A 210 -1.78 -0.60 -3.45
N LYS A 211 -1.23 -0.13 -2.34
CA LYS A 211 0.14 0.39 -2.23
C LYS A 211 0.85 -0.30 -1.10
N GLN A 212 2.17 -0.29 -1.15
CA GLN A 212 2.99 -0.81 -0.06
C GLN A 212 3.06 0.25 1.04
N VAL A 213 2.48 -0.06 2.20
CA VAL A 213 2.55 0.81 3.39
C VAL A 213 3.68 0.41 4.34
N GLU A 214 3.99 -0.88 4.41
CA GLU A 214 5.08 -1.42 5.19
C GLU A 214 6.35 -1.54 4.34
N ALA A 215 7.52 -1.27 4.92
CA ALA A 215 8.77 -1.31 4.16
C ALA A 215 9.16 -2.74 3.76
N LEU A 216 8.75 -3.75 4.54
CA LEU A 216 9.06 -5.18 4.38
C LEU A 216 10.55 -5.42 4.12
N LYS A 217 11.39 -4.68 4.84
CA LYS A 217 12.85 -4.83 4.82
C LYS A 217 13.28 -5.82 5.89
N MET A 218 14.47 -6.38 5.75
CA MET A 218 15.06 -7.33 6.69
C MET A 218 14.93 -6.87 8.15
N GLY A 219 15.21 -5.58 8.44
CA GLY A 219 15.10 -5.04 9.80
C GLY A 219 13.70 -5.14 10.41
N GLN A 220 12.64 -4.96 9.61
CA GLN A 220 11.26 -5.10 10.06
C GLN A 220 10.95 -6.57 10.41
N CYS A 221 11.37 -7.51 9.55
CA CYS A 221 11.20 -8.94 9.79
C CYS A 221 11.95 -9.40 11.05
N VAL A 222 13.24 -9.06 11.16
CA VAL A 222 14.10 -9.49 12.28
C VAL A 222 13.65 -8.89 13.61
N ASN A 223 13.24 -7.62 13.63
CA ASN A 223 12.75 -7.00 14.86
C ASN A 223 11.44 -7.65 15.33
N CYS A 224 10.46 -7.83 14.43
CA CYS A 224 9.22 -8.51 14.77
C CYS A 224 9.47 -9.95 15.26
N HIS A 225 10.38 -10.69 14.61
CA HIS A 225 10.78 -12.01 15.07
C HIS A 225 11.43 -11.99 16.46
N ARG A 226 12.32 -11.02 16.74
CA ARG A 226 12.96 -10.87 18.05
C ARG A 226 11.95 -10.58 19.15
N ASP A 227 10.99 -9.69 18.88
CA ASP A 227 9.97 -9.28 19.85
C ASP A 227 8.98 -10.41 20.18
N ASN A 228 8.88 -11.40 19.28
CA ASN A 228 7.96 -12.53 19.36
C ASN A 228 8.64 -13.89 19.57
N GLY A 229 9.95 -13.92 19.83
CA GLY A 229 10.69 -15.17 20.04
C GLY A 229 10.76 -16.10 18.82
N ALA A 230 10.57 -15.58 17.61
CA ALA A 230 10.66 -16.35 16.37
C ALA A 230 12.12 -16.46 15.86
N PRO A 231 12.45 -17.45 15.02
CA PRO A 231 13.81 -17.64 14.52
C PRO A 231 14.31 -16.45 13.70
N THR A 232 15.54 -16.00 13.97
CA THR A 232 16.19 -14.88 13.29
C THR A 232 17.45 -15.29 12.51
N ASP A 233 17.69 -16.60 12.42
CA ASP A 233 18.82 -17.13 11.67
C ASP A 233 18.69 -16.86 10.17
N CYS A 234 19.81 -16.55 9.51
CA CYS A 234 19.87 -16.23 8.09
C CYS A 234 19.17 -17.28 7.22
N ILE A 235 19.37 -18.58 7.48
CA ILE A 235 18.83 -19.67 6.64
C ILE A 235 17.31 -19.87 6.84
N THR A 236 16.73 -19.23 7.85
CA THR A 236 15.27 -19.24 8.05
C THR A 236 14.58 -18.49 6.91
N CYS A 237 15.19 -17.38 6.50
CA CYS A 237 14.63 -16.42 5.56
C CYS A 237 15.33 -16.43 4.20
N HIS A 238 16.55 -16.96 4.12
CA HIS A 238 17.36 -17.00 2.91
C HIS A 238 17.72 -18.43 2.52
N PHE A 239 17.87 -18.66 1.21
CA PHE A 239 18.43 -19.88 0.65
C PHE A 239 19.97 -19.83 0.63
#